data_AF-A0AAW2LW25-F1
#
_entry.id   AF-A0AAW2LW25-F1
#
_cell.length_a   1.000
_cell.length_b   1.000
_cell.length_c   1.000
_cell.angle_alpha   90.00
_cell.angle_beta   90.00
_cell.angle_gamma   90.00
#
_symmetry.space_group_name_H-M   'P 1'
#
loop_
_entity.id
_entity.type
_entity.pdbx_description
1 polymer ?
#
loop_
_entity_poly.entity_id
_entity_poly.type
_entity_poly.pdbx_seq_one_letter_code
_entity_poly.pdbx_strand_id
1 'polypeptide(L)'
;MMPIPEDQKVPLASIHMKGRAELWCQGHVEKKGEPSWADLIVAILERFEDLDHERVVSEFNKLHQESTINAYLERFEELEAQMLIFNKNLGEEFFMMKFISGLKEEIKGYVATMKPTTLT
;
A
#
# COMPACT_ATOMS: atom_id res chain seq x y z
N MET A 1 24.22 -5.35 -2.17
CA MET A 1 23.93 -4.02 -2.75
C MET A 1 24.16 -3.00 -1.65
N MET A 2 24.90 -1.91 -1.88
CA MET A 2 25.08 -0.88 -0.85
C MET A 2 23.77 -0.05 -0.72
N PRO A 3 23.33 0.29 0.50
CA PRO A 3 22.16 1.14 0.70
C PRO A 3 22.46 2.55 0.20
N ILE A 4 21.53 3.12 -0.57
CA ILE A 4 21.60 4.52 -1.02
C ILE A 4 21.21 5.42 0.16
N PRO A 5 22.01 6.46 0.50
CA PRO A 5 21.65 7.45 1.51
C PRO A 5 20.29 8.10 1.23
N GLU A 6 19.46 8.35 2.25
CA GLU A 6 18.09 8.88 2.08
C GLU A 6 18.05 10.20 1.31
N ASP A 7 19.00 11.10 1.59
CA ASP A 7 19.19 12.39 0.94
C ASP A 7 19.58 12.28 -0.54
N GLN A 8 20.05 11.11 -0.98
CA GLN A 8 20.41 10.86 -2.38
C GLN A 8 19.32 10.16 -3.18
N LYS A 9 18.30 9.57 -2.54
CA LYS A 9 17.30 8.77 -3.25
C LYS A 9 16.45 9.61 -4.22
N VAL A 10 15.97 10.76 -3.76
CA VAL A 10 15.14 11.68 -4.56
C VAL A 10 15.93 12.27 -5.74
N PRO A 11 17.15 12.81 -5.55
CA PRO A 11 17.99 13.27 -6.66
C PRO A 11 18.27 12.17 -7.68
N LEU A 12 18.65 10.95 -7.22
CA LEU A 12 18.95 9.83 -8.09
C LEU A 12 17.71 9.36 -8.88
N ALA A 13 16.54 9.28 -8.25
CA ALA A 13 15.32 8.92 -8.97
C ALA A 13 14.94 9.98 -10.02
N SER A 14 15.10 11.27 -9.68
CA SER A 14 14.75 12.39 -10.56
C SER A 14 15.56 12.38 -11.86
N ILE A 15 16.86 12.08 -11.81
CA ILE A 15 17.71 11.99 -13.03
C ILE A 15 17.36 10.81 -13.93
N HIS A 16 16.64 9.81 -13.41
CA HIS A 16 16.17 8.67 -14.19
C HIS A 16 14.78 8.90 -14.79
N MET A 17 14.08 9.96 -14.41
CA MET A 17 12.84 10.37 -15.05
C MET A 17 13.13 10.99 -16.41
N LYS A 18 12.34 10.65 -17.43
CA LYS A 18 12.53 11.13 -18.80
C LYS A 18 11.22 11.59 -19.42
N GLY A 19 11.31 12.59 -20.30
CA GLY A 19 10.17 13.09 -21.06
C GLY A 19 9.12 13.72 -20.14
N ARG A 20 7.85 13.29 -20.25
CA ARG A 20 6.74 13.87 -19.47
C ARG A 20 6.89 13.70 -17.96
N ALA A 21 7.57 12.63 -17.51
CA ALA A 21 7.80 12.39 -16.09
C ALA A 21 8.78 13.41 -15.48
N GLU A 22 9.82 13.78 -16.22
CA GLU A 22 10.79 14.81 -15.82
C GLU A 22 10.12 16.17 -15.63
N LEU A 23 9.34 16.60 -16.63
CA LEU A 23 8.59 17.88 -16.57
C LEU A 23 7.62 17.93 -15.38
N TRP A 24 6.93 16.81 -15.11
CA TRP A 24 6.05 16.71 -13.95
C TRP A 24 6.82 16.79 -12.63
N CYS A 25 7.93 16.05 -12.50
CA CYS A 25 8.73 16.03 -11.28
C CYS A 25 9.31 17.41 -10.96
N GLN A 26 9.86 18.09 -11.97
CA GLN A 26 10.34 19.47 -11.83
C GLN A 26 9.22 20.40 -11.35
N GLY A 27 8.06 20.37 -12.00
CA GLY A 27 6.91 21.18 -11.58
C GLY A 27 6.37 20.83 -10.18
N HIS A 28 6.47 19.56 -9.76
CA HIS A 28 6.10 19.13 -8.41
C HIS A 28 7.04 19.72 -7.36
N VAL A 29 8.35 19.65 -7.60
CA VAL A 29 9.39 20.20 -6.72
C VAL A 29 9.26 21.73 -6.61
N GLU A 30 9.06 22.43 -7.72
CA GLU A 30 8.86 23.89 -7.72
C GLU A 30 7.62 24.31 -6.91
N LYS A 31 6.56 23.50 -6.92
CA LYS A 31 5.29 23.83 -6.25
C LYS A 31 5.29 23.46 -4.76
N LYS A 32 5.87 22.32 -4.39
CA LYS A 32 5.76 21.74 -3.04
C LYS A 32 7.08 21.73 -2.26
N GLY A 33 8.19 22.13 -2.88
CA GLY A 33 9.53 21.92 -2.35
C GLY A 33 10.04 20.50 -2.64
N GLU A 34 11.27 20.22 -2.21
CA GLU A 34 11.87 18.90 -2.34
C GLU A 34 11.13 17.88 -1.46
N PRO A 35 10.51 16.83 -2.05
CA PRO A 35 9.77 15.84 -1.29
C PRO A 35 10.72 14.92 -0.52
N SER A 36 10.24 14.31 0.57
CA SER A 36 10.93 13.14 1.12
C SER A 36 10.84 11.97 0.13
N TRP A 37 11.68 10.95 0.31
CA TRP A 37 11.59 9.72 -0.50
C TRP A 37 10.20 9.07 -0.43
N ALA A 38 9.56 9.09 0.74
CA ALA A 38 8.22 8.56 0.92
C ALA A 38 7.17 9.38 0.16
N ASP A 39 7.26 10.71 0.21
CA ASP A 39 6.33 11.59 -0.50
C ASP A 39 6.48 11.46 -2.02
N LEU A 40 7.71 11.28 -2.51
CA LEU A 40 7.97 11.05 -3.92
C LEU A 40 7.33 9.74 -4.41
N ILE A 41 7.43 8.66 -3.63
CA ILE A 41 6.79 7.37 -3.96
C ILE A 41 5.27 7.55 -4.08
N VAL A 42 4.63 8.19 -3.09
CA VAL A 42 3.18 8.44 -3.11
C VAL A 42 2.81 9.27 -4.34
N ALA A 43 3.52 10.36 -4.61
CA ALA A 43 3.23 11.22 -5.76
C ALA A 43 3.38 10.51 -7.11
N ILE A 44 4.34 9.59 -7.23
CA ILE A 44 4.52 8.76 -8.43
C ILE A 44 3.34 7.80 -8.59
N LEU A 45 2.97 7.09 -7.53
CA LEU A 45 1.89 6.10 -7.58
C LEU A 45 0.53 6.75 -7.87
N GLU A 46 0.24 7.89 -7.25
CA GLU A 46 -0.97 8.68 -7.55
C GLU A 46 -1.00 9.12 -9.01
N ARG A 47 0.15 9.50 -9.58
CA ARG A 47 0.23 10.07 -10.93
C ARG A 47 0.23 9.03 -12.05
N PHE A 48 0.85 7.89 -11.82
CA PHE A 48 1.17 6.90 -12.86
C PHE A 48 0.45 5.57 -12.68
N GLU A 49 0.00 5.22 -11.47
CA GLU A 49 -0.78 4.01 -11.19
C GLU A 49 -2.23 4.32 -10.81
N ASP A 50 -2.63 5.60 -10.87
CA ASP A 50 -3.93 6.09 -10.38
C ASP A 50 -4.23 5.58 -8.97
N LEU A 51 -3.20 5.43 -8.13
CA LEU A 51 -3.32 4.90 -6.77
C LEU A 51 -3.83 6.00 -5.85
N ASP A 52 -5.15 6.03 -5.66
CA ASP A 52 -5.83 7.01 -4.81
C ASP A 52 -6.09 6.45 -3.40
N HIS A 53 -5.66 7.21 -2.38
CA HIS A 53 -5.78 6.79 -0.98
C HIS A 53 -7.22 6.51 -0.55
N GLU A 54 -8.19 7.34 -0.95
CA GLU A 54 -9.61 7.15 -0.58
C GLU A 54 -10.17 5.89 -1.23
N ARG A 55 -9.81 5.64 -2.50
CA ARG A 55 -10.17 4.41 -3.22
C ARG A 55 -9.63 3.18 -2.50
N VAL A 56 -8.33 3.15 -2.19
CA VAL A 56 -7.69 2.02 -1.49
C VAL A 56 -8.38 1.75 -0.15
N VAL A 57 -8.60 2.80 0.65
CA VAL A 57 -9.29 2.68 1.95
C VAL A 57 -10.72 2.16 1.78
N SER A 58 -11.45 2.64 0.78
CA SER A 58 -12.80 2.18 0.47
C SER A 58 -12.81 0.70 0.05
N GLU A 59 -11.91 0.29 -0.84
CA GLU A 59 -11.80 -1.09 -1.31
C GLU A 59 -11.41 -2.03 -0.18
N PHE A 60 -10.42 -1.67 0.63
CA PHE A 60 -9.98 -2.46 1.79
C PHE A 60 -11.11 -2.66 2.81
N ASN A 61 -11.87 -1.61 3.12
CA ASN A 61 -12.98 -1.72 4.06
C ASN A 61 -14.18 -2.53 3.54
N LYS A 62 -14.35 -2.65 2.23
CA LYS A 62 -15.41 -3.45 1.59
C LYS A 62 -14.98 -4.87 1.29
N LEU A 63 -13.69 -5.18 1.44
CA LEU A 63 -13.14 -6.48 1.10
C LEU A 63 -13.72 -7.57 2.01
N HIS A 64 -14.36 -8.56 1.39
CA HIS A 64 -14.86 -9.76 2.04
C HIS A 64 -14.68 -10.96 1.10
N GLN A 65 -14.62 -12.16 1.67
CA GLN A 65 -14.40 -13.38 0.92
C GLN A 65 -15.65 -13.76 0.12
N GLU A 66 -15.60 -13.57 -1.20
CA GLU A 66 -16.70 -13.96 -2.09
C GLU A 66 -16.52 -15.38 -2.65
N SER A 67 -15.29 -15.77 -2.98
CA SER A 67 -14.96 -17.03 -3.65
C SER A 67 -14.12 -17.95 -2.77
N THR A 68 -12.87 -18.22 -3.16
CA THR A 68 -11.90 -19.07 -2.46
C THR A 68 -11.14 -18.24 -1.43
N ILE A 69 -10.60 -18.91 -0.41
CA ILE A 69 -9.77 -18.23 0.59
C ILE A 69 -8.47 -17.69 -0.01
N ASN A 70 -7.90 -18.37 -1.00
CA ASN A 70 -6.68 -17.92 -1.68
C ASN A 70 -6.91 -16.63 -2.48
N ALA A 71 -8.01 -16.55 -3.24
CA ALA A 71 -8.33 -15.32 -3.99
C ALA A 71 -8.60 -14.14 -3.04
N TYR A 72 -9.21 -14.41 -1.89
CA TYR A 72 -9.39 -13.41 -0.84
C TYR A 72 -8.06 -12.96 -0.23
N LEU A 73 -7.17 -13.90 0.09
CA LEU A 73 -5.84 -13.62 0.65
C LEU A 73 -4.99 -12.79 -0.32
N GLU A 74 -4.90 -13.20 -1.59
CA GLU A 74 -4.15 -12.45 -2.61
C GLU A 74 -4.63 -11.00 -2.71
N ARG A 75 -5.95 -10.79 -2.73
CA ARG A 75 -6.51 -9.43 -2.79
C ARG A 75 -6.32 -8.65 -1.49
N PHE A 76 -6.35 -9.34 -0.35
CA PHE A 76 -6.09 -8.73 0.96
C PHE A 76 -4.65 -8.23 1.05
N GLU A 77 -3.67 -9.07 0.70
CA GLU A 77 -2.24 -8.72 0.70
C GLU A 77 -1.93 -7.56 -0.23
N GLU A 78 -2.56 -7.52 -1.41
CA GLU A 78 -2.43 -6.40 -2.34
C GLU A 78 -2.92 -5.08 -1.73
N LEU A 79 -4.11 -5.07 -1.12
CA LEU A 79 -4.68 -3.88 -0.49
C LEU A 79 -3.94 -3.51 0.80
N GLU A 80 -3.44 -4.47 1.58
CA GLU A 80 -2.58 -4.25 2.73
C GLU A 80 -1.29 -3.52 2.32
N ALA A 81 -0.61 -4.01 1.27
CA ALA A 81 0.59 -3.36 0.74
C ALA A 81 0.30 -1.92 0.31
N GLN A 82 -0.84 -1.67 -0.35
CA GLN A 82 -1.26 -0.32 -0.72
C GLN A 82 -1.59 0.56 0.50
N MET A 83 -2.26 0.02 1.52
CA MET A 83 -2.54 0.74 2.77
C MET A 83 -1.25 1.16 3.49
N LEU A 84 -0.23 0.30 3.49
CA LEU A 84 1.08 0.57 4.10
C LEU A 84 1.90 1.64 3.35
N ILE A 85 1.66 1.84 2.04
CA ILE A 85 2.27 2.94 1.28
C ILE A 85 1.83 4.29 1.86
N PHE A 86 0.54 4.43 2.19
CA PHE A 86 -0.02 5.66 2.74
C PHE A 86 0.12 5.77 4.26
N ASN A 87 0.07 4.66 5.00
CA ASN A 87 0.18 4.65 6.44
C ASN A 87 0.99 3.45 6.96
N LYS A 88 2.30 3.66 7.11
CA LYS A 88 3.26 2.66 7.62
C LYS A 88 3.09 2.30 9.09
N ASN A 89 2.25 3.03 9.84
CA ASN A 89 2.04 2.80 11.27
C ASN A 89 0.89 1.80 11.55
N LEU A 90 0.22 1.31 10.51
CA LEU A 90 -0.78 0.25 10.66
C LEU A 90 -0.06 -1.05 11.06
N GLY A 91 -0.42 -1.59 12.22
CA GLY A 91 0.19 -2.80 12.75
C GLY A 91 -0.46 -4.08 12.25
N GLU A 92 0.26 -5.20 12.37
CA GLU A 92 -0.20 -6.53 11.99
C GLU A 92 -1.53 -6.92 12.66
N GLU A 93 -1.73 -6.54 13.93
CA GLU A 93 -2.98 -6.81 14.65
C GLU A 93 -4.20 -6.20 13.96
N PHE A 94 -4.07 -4.99 13.41
CA PHE A 94 -5.14 -4.32 12.66
C PHE A 94 -5.50 -5.12 11.39
N PHE A 95 -4.50 -5.55 10.62
CA PHE A 95 -4.70 -6.34 9.41
C PHE A 95 -5.29 -7.70 9.73
N MET A 96 -4.81 -8.38 10.77
CA MET A 96 -5.35 -9.67 11.21
C MET A 96 -6.83 -9.56 11.61
N MET A 97 -7.21 -8.56 12.41
CA MET A 97 -8.61 -8.33 12.76
C MET A 97 -9.48 -8.10 11.50
N LYS A 98 -8.97 -7.33 10.53
CA LYS A 98 -9.68 -7.03 9.29
C LYS A 98 -9.82 -8.26 8.39
N PHE A 99 -8.75 -9.05 8.24
CA PHE A 99 -8.76 -10.30 7.49
C PHE A 99 -9.81 -11.27 8.04
N ILE A 100 -9.78 -11.52 9.35
CA ILE A 100 -10.75 -12.42 10.00
C ILE A 100 -12.18 -11.89 9.83
N SER A 101 -12.38 -10.57 9.92
CA SER A 101 -13.70 -9.96 9.75
C SER A 101 -14.28 -10.10 8.34
N GLY A 102 -13.42 -10.23 7.31
CA GLY A 102 -13.86 -10.39 5.92
C GLY A 102 -14.09 -11.84 5.49
N LEU A 103 -13.67 -12.83 6.27
CA LEU A 103 -13.91 -14.25 5.95
C LEU A 103 -15.41 -14.60 5.92
N LYS A 104 -15.78 -15.64 5.16
CA LYS A 104 -17.13 -16.20 5.18
C LYS A 104 -17.46 -16.75 6.57
N GLU A 105 -18.73 -16.62 7.00
CA GLU A 105 -19.16 -17.05 8.34
C GLU A 105 -18.90 -18.54 8.62
N GLU A 106 -19.05 -19.38 7.60
CA GLU A 106 -18.74 -20.81 7.68
C GLU A 106 -17.27 -21.10 8.01
N ILE A 107 -16.35 -20.19 7.66
CA ILE A 107 -14.91 -20.30 7.96
C ILE A 107 -14.57 -19.57 9.26
N LYS A 108 -15.17 -18.40 9.52
CA LYS A 108 -14.95 -17.61 10.74
C LYS A 108 -15.14 -18.43 12.01
N GLY A 109 -16.19 -19.26 12.08
CA GLY A 109 -16.45 -20.09 13.25
C GLY A 109 -15.30 -21.06 13.58
N TYR A 110 -14.69 -21.66 12.56
CA TYR A 110 -13.53 -22.54 12.73
C TYR A 110 -12.27 -21.76 13.12
N VAL A 111 -11.99 -20.65 12.43
CA VAL A 111 -10.82 -19.81 12.70
C VAL A 111 -10.87 -19.21 14.12
N ALA A 112 -12.03 -18.73 14.57
CA ALA A 112 -12.21 -18.19 15.92
C ALA A 112 -11.93 -19.22 17.01
N THR A 113 -12.23 -20.51 16.74
CA THR A 113 -11.94 -21.61 17.65
C THR A 113 -10.45 -21.91 17.73
N MET A 114 -9.71 -21.69 16.64
CA MET A 114 -8.26 -21.94 16.56
C MET A 114 -7.38 -20.82 17.11
N LYS A 115 -7.92 -19.61 17.30
CA LYS A 115 -7.16 -18.44 17.82
C LYS A 115 -5.82 -18.24 17.11
N PRO A 116 -5.82 -17.99 15.78
CA PRO A 116 -4.58 -17.75 15.05
C PRO A 116 -3.84 -16.53 15.64
N THR A 117 -2.51 -16.62 15.68
CA THR A 117 -1.62 -15.56 16.17
C THR A 117 -0.88 -14.83 15.05
N THR A 118 -0.96 -15.33 13.82
CA THR A 118 -0.25 -14.84 12.63
C THR A 118 -1.12 -15.01 11.38
N LEU A 119 -0.86 -14.22 10.35
CA LEU A 119 -1.50 -14.34 9.02
C LEU A 119 -0.77 -15.32 8.08
N THR A 120 0.47 -15.68 8.41
CA THR A 120 1.30 -16.73 7.76
C THR A 120 1.35 -18.01 8.56
#